data_AF-R1EE27-F1
#
_entry.id   AF-R1EE27-F1
#
_cell.length_a   1.000
_cell.length_b   1.000
_cell.length_c   1.000
_cell.angle_alpha   90.00
_cell.angle_beta   90.00
_cell.angle_gamma   90.00
#
_symmetry.space_group_name_H-M   'P 1'
#
loop_
_entity.id
_entity.type
_entity.pdbx_description
1 polymer ?
#
loop_
_entity_poly.entity_id
_entity_poly.type
_entity_poly.pdbx_seq_one_letter_code
_entity_poly.pdbx_strand_id
1 'polypeptide(L)'
;MSLLYSLMVISAFHLDRLSGAEPHCGYWWKIAESYHEKAMSHIQVSLRNEVVGPQKAKYKTLMMALLTMVTACITNGKLVDARKHLLDAQRLIHVRGLTKKKASRKVQMLHTQFLYLRIMEEATFVYPLSSDSTFFKSSASTTPSSARYPSIAGHKWFGTSSDGVPTSFHELDDFFEASGPEVRPLFARIYGIPESLIVLMSHVTYLCCETRQIKAHAHSDPQHLSDFHKRCKAVEDLLCSWKNEDHQPSSSSSEDHGAQAFHGALLIYFYREVRDINRFTLQHHVRTTKAHLLALEGRKVAQSIASAGVLWPGFIAAVEALDPRDFADVAAWMRGCADRYGLRSFDRAADVAADIWLARHAQVDQRLKWPERMLQKKSFLILP
;
A
#
# COMPACT_ATOMS: atom_id res chain seq x y z
N MET A 1 21.03 16.41 -10.23
CA MET A 1 21.77 15.76 -9.13
C MET A 1 20.86 14.95 -8.20
N SER A 2 19.65 15.42 -7.84
CA SER A 2 18.72 14.67 -6.98
C SER A 2 18.48 13.22 -7.44
N LEU A 3 18.06 13.01 -8.69
CA LEU A 3 17.80 11.67 -9.23
C LEU A 3 19.03 10.75 -9.18
N LEU A 4 20.21 11.28 -9.52
CA LEU A 4 21.46 10.51 -9.47
C LEU A 4 21.71 10.02 -8.04
N TYR A 5 21.66 10.91 -7.05
CA TYR A 5 21.86 10.51 -5.66
C TYR A 5 20.79 9.54 -5.18
N SER A 6 19.52 9.70 -5.56
CA SER A 6 18.46 8.73 -5.24
C SER A 6 18.74 7.34 -5.80
N LEU A 7 19.29 7.22 -7.02
CA LEU A 7 19.71 5.93 -7.57
C LEU A 7 20.90 5.35 -6.81
N MET A 8 21.88 6.18 -6.45
CA MET A 8 23.03 5.74 -5.65
C MET A 8 22.62 5.25 -4.27
N VAL A 9 21.56 5.81 -3.66
CA VAL A 9 20.99 5.31 -2.40
C VAL A 9 20.51 3.86 -2.55
N ILE A 10 19.73 3.55 -3.59
CA ILE A 10 19.24 2.18 -3.84
C ILE A 10 20.42 1.22 -4.01
N SER A 11 21.38 1.58 -4.86
CA SER A 11 22.54 0.72 -5.14
C SER A 11 23.38 0.48 -3.88
N ALA A 12 23.67 1.51 -3.09
CA ALA A 12 24.45 1.39 -1.86
C ALA A 12 23.72 0.51 -0.83
N PHE A 13 22.41 0.68 -0.66
CA PHE A 13 21.63 -0.16 0.23
C PHE A 13 21.55 -1.63 -0.22
N HIS A 14 21.43 -1.88 -1.53
CA HIS A 14 21.47 -3.23 -2.07
C HIS A 14 22.84 -3.90 -1.80
N LEU A 15 23.94 -3.16 -1.99
CA LEU A 15 25.29 -3.64 -1.65
C LEU A 15 25.46 -3.90 -0.16
N ASP A 16 24.86 -3.08 0.71
CA ASP A 16 24.86 -3.29 2.16
C ASP A 16 24.23 -4.64 2.53
N ARG A 17 23.09 -4.98 1.91
CA ARG A 17 22.44 -6.28 2.14
C ARG A 17 23.28 -7.44 1.60
N LEU A 18 23.86 -7.31 0.41
CA LEU A 18 24.75 -8.34 -0.15
C LEU A 18 26.02 -8.55 0.69
N SER A 19 26.47 -7.53 1.41
CA SER A 19 27.65 -7.63 2.27
C SER A 19 27.40 -8.44 3.55
N GLY A 20 26.15 -8.83 3.83
CA GLY A 20 25.77 -9.53 5.07
C GLY A 20 25.93 -8.68 6.33
N ALA A 21 26.14 -7.37 6.19
CA ALA A 21 26.32 -6.47 7.31
C ALA A 21 25.00 -6.29 8.07
N GLU A 22 25.09 -6.24 9.40
CA GLU A 22 23.96 -5.82 10.21
C GLU A 22 23.48 -4.43 9.77
N PRO A 23 22.15 -4.22 9.66
CA PRO A 23 21.61 -2.93 9.28
C PRO A 23 22.15 -1.84 10.22
N HIS A 24 22.37 -0.64 9.68
CA HIS A 24 22.90 0.55 10.37
C HIS A 24 24.41 0.54 10.68
N CYS A 25 25.09 -0.60 10.59
CA CYS A 25 26.51 -0.72 10.98
C CYS A 25 27.48 -0.79 9.79
N GLY A 26 26.99 -1.20 8.61
CA GLY A 26 27.79 -1.41 7.40
C GLY A 26 28.39 -0.14 6.79
N TYR A 27 29.52 -0.28 6.11
CA TYR A 27 30.13 0.78 5.29
C TYR A 27 29.13 1.30 4.25
N TRP A 28 28.48 0.38 3.54
CA TRP A 28 27.52 0.72 2.49
C TRP A 28 26.26 1.38 3.04
N TRP A 29 25.81 1.01 4.24
CA TRP A 29 24.75 1.75 4.96
C TRP A 29 25.12 3.23 5.13
N LYS A 30 26.32 3.53 5.65
CA LYS A 30 26.77 4.92 5.85
C LYS A 30 26.87 5.69 4.54
N ILE A 31 27.31 5.03 3.47
CA ILE A 31 27.34 5.61 2.13
C ILE A 31 25.92 5.90 1.62
N ALA A 32 24.97 4.97 1.82
CA ALA A 32 23.58 5.14 1.43
C ALA A 32 22.94 6.32 2.18
N GLU A 33 23.17 6.46 3.49
CA GLU A 33 22.70 7.61 4.28
C GLU A 33 23.30 8.94 3.76
N SER A 34 24.61 8.98 3.45
CA SER A 34 25.23 10.18 2.88
C SER A 34 24.61 10.58 1.54
N TYR A 35 24.34 9.60 0.66
CA TYR A 35 23.65 9.88 -0.61
C TYR A 35 22.20 10.29 -0.39
N HIS A 36 21.54 9.73 0.63
CA HIS A 36 20.17 10.08 0.98
C HIS A 36 20.07 11.55 1.41
N GLU A 37 20.97 12.00 2.30
CA GLU A 37 21.07 13.40 2.72
C GLU A 37 21.33 14.34 1.54
N LYS A 38 22.28 13.98 0.66
CA LYS A 38 22.58 14.74 -0.56
C LYS A 38 21.37 14.82 -1.50
N ALA A 39 20.69 13.70 -1.73
CA ALA A 39 19.48 13.64 -2.55
C ALA A 39 18.41 14.57 -1.98
N MET A 40 18.17 14.51 -0.67
CA MET A 40 17.17 15.33 0.00
C MET A 40 17.49 16.81 -0.01
N SER A 41 18.75 17.20 0.24
CA SER A 41 19.19 18.58 0.10
C SER A 41 18.92 19.12 -1.31
N HIS A 42 19.26 18.34 -2.35
CA HIS A 42 18.98 18.74 -3.73
C HIS A 42 17.49 18.78 -4.08
N ILE A 43 16.67 17.86 -3.57
CA ILE A 43 15.21 17.87 -3.75
C ILE A 43 14.62 19.13 -3.10
N GLN A 44 14.97 19.42 -1.85
CA GLN A 44 14.48 20.58 -1.10
C GLN A 44 14.86 21.90 -1.77
N VAL A 45 16.12 22.04 -2.20
CA VAL A 45 16.57 23.22 -2.95
C VAL A 45 15.79 23.36 -4.26
N SER A 46 15.56 22.25 -4.97
CA SER A 46 14.80 22.27 -6.23
C SER A 46 13.33 22.65 -6.02
N LEU A 47 12.71 22.18 -4.94
CA LEU A 47 11.34 22.54 -4.57
C LEU A 47 11.23 24.01 -4.14
N ARG A 48 12.21 24.53 -3.39
CA ARG A 48 12.23 25.93 -2.92
C ARG A 48 12.47 26.92 -4.07
N ASN A 49 13.44 26.63 -4.93
CA ASN A 49 13.78 27.48 -6.07
C ASN A 49 12.72 27.43 -7.19
N GLU A 50 11.78 26.49 -7.12
CA GLU A 50 10.67 26.37 -8.07
C GLU A 50 9.51 27.34 -7.86
N VAL A 51 9.32 27.84 -6.62
CA VAL A 51 8.23 28.78 -6.30
C VAL A 51 8.61 30.23 -6.64
N VAL A 52 9.92 30.56 -6.69
CA VAL A 52 10.41 31.95 -6.79
C VAL A 52 11.53 32.17 -7.84
N GLY A 53 11.96 31.15 -8.60
CA GLY A 53 13.16 31.26 -9.48
C GLY A 53 12.93 31.21 -11.01
N PRO A 54 13.87 31.74 -11.82
CA PRO A 54 13.82 31.72 -13.30
C PRO A 54 14.08 30.33 -13.92
N GLN A 55 14.69 29.41 -13.16
CA GLN A 55 15.02 28.04 -13.58
C GLN A 55 14.08 27.04 -12.88
N LYS A 56 12.89 26.81 -13.44
CA LYS A 56 11.94 25.82 -12.92
C LYS A 56 12.54 24.41 -13.07
N ALA A 57 12.71 23.69 -11.96
CA ALA A 57 13.08 22.29 -12.05
C ALA A 57 11.99 21.49 -12.80
N LYS A 58 12.45 20.43 -13.49
CA LYS A 58 11.58 19.62 -14.35
C LYS A 58 10.74 18.71 -13.45
N TYR A 59 9.43 18.92 -13.45
CA TYR A 59 8.44 18.13 -12.69
C TYR A 59 8.72 16.62 -12.72
N LYS A 60 8.95 16.06 -13.92
CA LYS A 60 9.21 14.62 -14.11
C LYS A 60 10.45 14.16 -13.34
N THR A 61 11.50 14.97 -13.32
CA THR A 61 12.76 14.64 -12.64
C THR A 61 12.61 14.65 -11.13
N LEU A 62 11.84 15.59 -10.58
CA LEU A 62 11.53 15.61 -9.15
C LEU A 62 10.63 14.47 -8.72
N MET A 63 9.60 14.17 -9.53
CA MET A 63 8.70 13.05 -9.26
C MET A 63 9.45 11.70 -9.30
N MET A 64 10.32 11.50 -10.30
CA MET A 64 11.20 10.33 -10.33
C MET A 64 12.09 10.26 -9.08
N ALA A 65 12.77 11.36 -8.72
CA ALA A 65 13.63 11.37 -7.53
C ALA A 65 12.86 11.02 -6.25
N LEU A 66 11.68 11.60 -6.03
CA LEU A 66 10.84 11.30 -4.87
C LEU A 66 10.38 9.84 -4.84
N LEU A 67 9.86 9.30 -5.95
CA LEU A 67 9.40 7.90 -5.99
C LEU A 67 10.55 6.89 -5.88
N THR A 68 11.73 7.23 -6.41
CA THR A 68 12.96 6.44 -6.19
C THR A 68 13.34 6.44 -4.70
N MET A 69 13.27 7.58 -4.02
CA MET A 69 13.53 7.67 -2.57
C MET A 69 12.50 6.90 -1.75
N VAL A 70 11.21 6.98 -2.09
CA VAL A 70 10.16 6.16 -1.46
C VAL A 70 10.50 4.68 -1.59
N THR A 71 10.80 4.22 -2.80
CA THR A 71 11.17 2.82 -3.07
C THR A 71 12.39 2.42 -2.25
N ALA A 72 13.47 3.22 -2.28
CA ALA A 72 14.68 2.97 -1.52
C ALA A 72 14.42 2.85 0.00
N CYS A 73 13.60 3.74 0.55
CA CYS A 73 13.25 3.71 1.96
C CYS A 73 12.41 2.47 2.30
N ILE A 74 11.47 2.08 1.43
CA ILE A 74 10.67 0.86 1.61
C ILE A 74 11.56 -0.37 1.63
N THR A 75 12.38 -0.57 0.58
CA THR A 75 13.23 -1.77 0.45
C THR A 75 14.18 -1.93 1.61
N ASN A 76 14.53 -0.85 2.30
CA ASN A 76 15.46 -0.84 3.43
C ASN A 76 14.80 -0.71 4.81
N GLY A 77 13.46 -0.74 4.87
CA GLY A 77 12.74 -0.65 6.14
C GLY A 77 12.74 0.74 6.79
N LYS A 78 13.16 1.80 6.09
CA LYS A 78 13.06 3.21 6.54
C LYS A 78 11.67 3.77 6.26
N LEU A 79 10.65 3.09 6.78
CA LEU A 79 9.27 3.26 6.34
C LEU A 79 8.68 4.64 6.73
N VAL A 80 9.12 5.23 7.85
CA VAL A 80 8.75 6.61 8.23
C VAL A 80 9.25 7.63 7.20
N ASP A 81 10.48 7.48 6.71
CA ASP A 81 11.04 8.37 5.69
C ASP A 81 10.38 8.13 4.33
N ALA A 82 10.06 6.88 4.00
CA ALA A 82 9.27 6.55 2.81
C ALA A 82 7.93 7.32 2.81
N ARG A 83 7.22 7.34 3.95
CA ARG A 83 5.97 8.11 4.07
C ARG A 83 6.18 9.61 3.88
N LYS A 84 7.23 10.19 4.48
CA LYS A 84 7.54 11.62 4.29
C LYS A 84 7.71 11.96 2.80
N HIS A 85 8.51 11.17 2.08
CA HIS A 85 8.73 11.37 0.65
C HIS A 85 7.47 11.14 -0.19
N LEU A 86 6.62 10.19 0.20
CA LEU A 86 5.34 9.93 -0.46
C LEU A 86 4.38 11.12 -0.29
N LEU A 87 4.33 11.72 0.89
CA LEU A 87 3.55 12.95 1.13
C LEU A 87 4.11 14.15 0.38
N ASP A 88 5.44 14.27 0.24
CA ASP A 88 6.05 15.31 -0.59
C ASP A 88 5.74 15.10 -2.08
N ALA A 89 5.70 13.85 -2.57
CA ALA A 89 5.26 13.53 -3.92
C ALA A 89 3.78 13.88 -4.14
N GLN A 90 2.93 13.59 -3.15
CA GLN A 90 1.52 13.99 -3.17
C GLN A 90 1.39 15.51 -3.30
N ARG A 91 2.08 16.27 -2.44
CA ARG A 91 2.08 17.75 -2.51
C ARG A 91 2.55 18.26 -3.87
N LEU A 92 3.59 17.66 -4.43
CA LEU A 92 4.09 18.02 -5.76
C LEU A 92 3.07 17.75 -6.87
N ILE A 93 2.32 16.64 -6.81
CA ILE A 93 1.21 16.36 -7.74
C ILE A 93 0.12 17.43 -7.61
N HIS A 94 -0.29 17.78 -6.39
CA HIS A 94 -1.34 18.76 -6.16
C HIS A 94 -0.97 20.15 -6.71
N VAL A 95 0.29 20.57 -6.52
CA VAL A 95 0.74 21.89 -6.96
C VAL A 95 1.01 21.96 -8.47
N ARG A 96 1.49 20.87 -9.09
CA ARG A 96 2.01 20.92 -10.49
C ARG A 96 1.52 19.80 -11.41
N GLY A 97 1.08 18.68 -10.87
CA GLY A 97 0.75 17.44 -11.59
C GLY A 97 -0.50 17.53 -12.45
N LEU A 98 -1.44 18.41 -12.09
CA LEU A 98 -2.74 18.57 -12.78
C LEU A 98 -2.79 19.79 -13.71
N THR A 99 -1.64 20.37 -14.04
CA THR A 99 -1.56 21.63 -14.82
C THR A 99 -1.90 21.49 -16.31
N LYS A 100 -2.00 20.26 -16.84
CA LYS A 100 -2.26 19.98 -18.26
C LYS A 100 -3.50 19.11 -18.42
N LYS A 101 -4.37 19.45 -19.38
CA LYS A 101 -5.58 18.67 -19.73
C LYS A 101 -5.30 17.21 -20.11
N LYS A 102 -4.12 16.92 -20.67
CA LYS A 102 -3.64 15.55 -20.94
C LYS A 102 -2.21 15.40 -20.43
N ALA A 103 -2.01 14.51 -19.47
CA ALA A 103 -0.69 14.16 -18.98
C ALA A 103 0.09 13.36 -20.05
N SER A 104 1.41 13.54 -20.12
CA SER A 104 2.23 12.68 -21.00
C SER A 104 2.32 11.26 -20.44
N ARG A 105 2.49 10.23 -21.28
CA ARG A 105 2.68 8.82 -20.85
C ARG A 105 3.66 8.63 -19.68
N LYS A 106 4.82 9.29 -19.72
CA LYS A 106 5.81 9.24 -18.63
C LYS A 106 5.29 9.80 -17.30
N VAL A 107 4.42 10.81 -17.35
CA VAL A 107 3.80 11.39 -16.14
C VAL A 107 2.70 10.50 -15.62
N GLN A 108 1.88 9.94 -16.51
CA GLN A 108 0.85 8.95 -16.13
C GLN A 108 1.51 7.78 -15.40
N MET A 109 2.59 7.19 -15.94
CA MET A 109 3.33 6.12 -15.24
C MET A 109 3.84 6.52 -13.86
N LEU A 110 4.34 7.75 -13.68
CA LEU A 110 4.80 8.23 -12.38
C LEU A 110 3.63 8.46 -11.41
N HIS A 111 2.48 8.95 -11.90
CA HIS A 111 1.27 9.08 -11.10
C HIS A 111 0.72 7.71 -10.70
N THR A 112 0.72 6.75 -11.61
CA THR A 112 0.35 5.36 -11.35
C THR A 112 1.25 4.73 -10.29
N GLN A 113 2.57 4.96 -10.37
CA GLN A 113 3.50 4.47 -9.35
C GLN A 113 3.27 5.13 -7.99
N PHE A 114 3.04 6.44 -7.96
CA PHE A 114 2.65 7.14 -6.75
C PHE A 114 1.36 6.56 -6.16
N LEU A 115 0.34 6.36 -7.00
CA LEU A 115 -0.97 5.89 -6.60
C LEU A 115 -0.90 4.48 -6.00
N TYR A 116 -0.19 3.57 -6.65
CA TYR A 116 0.07 2.23 -6.12
C TYR A 116 0.69 2.30 -4.73
N LEU A 117 1.82 2.99 -4.60
CA LEU A 117 2.53 3.11 -3.33
C LEU A 117 1.66 3.78 -2.26
N ARG A 118 0.78 4.72 -2.65
CA ARG A 118 -0.15 5.38 -1.76
C ARG A 118 -1.24 4.44 -1.27
N ILE A 119 -1.86 3.65 -2.14
CA ILE A 119 -2.89 2.67 -1.75
C ILE A 119 -2.30 1.62 -0.81
N MET A 120 -1.12 1.08 -1.15
CA MET A 120 -0.44 0.08 -0.31
C MET A 120 -0.08 0.65 1.07
N GLU A 121 0.38 1.90 1.12
CA GLU A 121 0.65 2.62 2.37
C GLU A 121 -0.60 2.82 3.21
N GLU A 122 -1.71 3.22 2.59
CA GLU A 122 -2.97 3.50 3.27
C GLU A 122 -3.61 2.24 3.86
N ALA A 123 -3.39 1.07 3.26
CA ALA A 123 -3.90 -0.20 3.76
C ALA A 123 -3.11 -0.78 4.93
N THR A 124 -1.83 -0.41 5.08
CA THR A 124 -0.94 -0.95 6.11
C THR A 124 -0.69 0.02 7.26
N PHE A 125 -0.82 1.32 6.99
CA PHE A 125 -0.63 2.32 8.03
C PHE A 125 -1.89 2.49 8.88
N VAL A 126 -1.72 2.31 10.20
CA VAL A 126 -2.80 2.47 11.17
C VAL A 126 -2.75 3.87 11.76
N TYR A 127 -3.75 4.67 11.42
CA TYR A 127 -3.88 6.02 11.97
C TYR A 127 -4.39 5.95 13.41
N PRO A 128 -3.74 6.65 14.36
CA PRO A 128 -4.30 6.85 15.69
C PRO A 128 -5.64 7.58 15.57
N LEU A 129 -6.69 7.04 16.19
CA LEU A 129 -7.97 7.73 16.34
C LEU A 129 -7.74 8.92 17.27
N SER A 130 -7.66 10.13 16.71
CA SER A 130 -7.65 11.36 17.50
C SER A 130 -9.08 11.90 17.58
N SER A 131 -9.53 12.23 18.79
CA SER A 131 -10.77 12.97 19.05
C SER A 131 -10.82 14.32 18.31
N ASP A 132 -9.66 14.81 17.85
CA ASP A 132 -9.48 16.03 17.06
C ASP A 132 -9.22 15.80 15.57
N SER A 133 -9.43 14.58 15.06
CA SER A 133 -9.27 14.34 13.63
C SER A 133 -10.28 15.20 12.83
N THR A 134 -9.76 16.17 12.09
CA THR A 134 -10.52 17.09 11.23
C THR A 134 -11.11 16.40 9.99
N PHE A 135 -10.84 15.10 9.83
CA PHE A 135 -11.33 14.28 8.73
C PHE A 135 -12.87 14.23 8.70
N PHE A 136 -13.54 14.13 9.85
CA PHE A 136 -15.01 14.08 9.94
C PHE A 136 -15.66 15.33 10.53
N LYS A 137 -14.89 16.22 11.16
CA LYS A 137 -15.43 17.48 11.71
C LYS A 137 -15.77 18.52 10.63
N SER A 138 -15.36 18.31 9.38
CA SER A 138 -15.42 19.31 8.30
C SER A 138 -16.47 18.96 7.26
N SER A 139 -17.75 19.05 7.64
CA SER A 139 -18.85 19.28 6.70
C SER A 139 -19.09 20.77 6.42
N ALA A 140 -18.33 21.69 7.06
CA ALA A 140 -18.65 23.13 7.03
C ALA A 140 -17.47 24.14 6.99
N SER A 141 -16.21 23.80 6.63
CA SER A 141 -15.15 24.83 6.59
C SER A 141 -14.16 24.77 5.41
N THR A 142 -13.95 25.95 4.83
CA THR A 142 -13.50 26.25 3.46
C THR A 142 -11.98 26.39 3.28
N THR A 143 -11.14 25.72 4.09
CA THR A 143 -9.67 25.80 3.94
C THR A 143 -9.00 24.41 3.89
N PRO A 144 -8.29 24.05 2.80
CA PRO A 144 -7.72 22.71 2.62
C PRO A 144 -6.32 22.62 3.25
N SER A 145 -6.20 21.79 4.28
CA SER A 145 -4.91 21.25 4.72
C SER A 145 -4.65 19.96 3.93
N SER A 146 -3.56 19.94 3.15
CA SER A 146 -3.20 18.93 2.12
C SER A 146 -2.87 17.51 2.62
N ALA A 147 -3.35 17.12 3.81
CA ALA A 147 -3.01 15.84 4.43
C ALA A 147 -4.22 15.16 5.11
N ARG A 148 -5.40 15.21 4.49
CA ARG A 148 -6.56 14.43 4.96
C ARG A 148 -6.67 13.13 4.16
N TYR A 149 -6.66 12.03 4.92
CA TYR A 149 -6.89 10.65 4.48
C TYR A 149 -8.38 10.43 4.14
N PRO A 150 -8.75 9.46 3.30
CA PRO A 150 -7.89 8.87 2.28
C PRO A 150 -7.65 9.92 1.22
N SER A 151 -6.38 10.19 0.95
CA SER A 151 -5.98 11.28 0.04
C SER A 151 -6.34 11.03 -1.42
N ILE A 152 -6.80 9.81 -1.75
CA ILE A 152 -7.37 9.48 -3.05
C ILE A 152 -8.82 9.98 -3.15
N ALA A 153 -9.55 10.05 -2.02
CA ALA A 153 -10.86 10.70 -1.89
C ALA A 153 -10.74 12.20 -1.51
N GLY A 154 -9.59 12.79 -1.82
CA GLY A 154 -9.13 14.06 -1.28
C GLY A 154 -9.03 15.16 -2.33
N HIS A 155 -10.09 15.42 -3.10
CA HIS A 155 -10.69 16.76 -3.28
C HIS A 155 -11.47 16.94 -4.60
N LYS A 156 -12.75 17.34 -4.43
CA LYS A 156 -13.80 17.75 -5.39
C LYS A 156 -14.46 16.64 -6.22
N TRP A 157 -15.51 16.02 -5.68
CA TRP A 157 -16.64 15.56 -6.52
C TRP A 157 -17.93 15.27 -5.74
N PHE A 158 -18.45 16.25 -4.99
CA PHE A 158 -19.82 16.11 -4.47
C PHE A 158 -20.82 16.06 -5.62
N GLY A 159 -21.40 14.88 -5.82
CA GLY A 159 -22.60 14.63 -6.61
C GLY A 159 -23.04 13.19 -6.41
N THR A 160 -24.09 12.96 -5.63
CA THR A 160 -24.74 11.66 -5.54
C THR A 160 -25.28 11.24 -6.91
N SER A 161 -24.85 10.10 -7.44
CA SER A 161 -25.53 9.44 -8.56
C SER A 161 -26.65 8.51 -8.04
N SER A 162 -27.58 8.17 -8.93
CA SER A 162 -28.80 7.41 -8.66
C SER A 162 -28.59 5.95 -8.26
N ASP A 163 -27.39 5.40 -8.43
CA ASP A 163 -27.17 3.95 -8.46
C ASP A 163 -26.66 3.40 -7.12
N GLY A 164 -26.63 4.23 -6.08
CA GLY A 164 -26.26 3.82 -4.71
C GLY A 164 -24.77 3.56 -4.49
N VAL A 165 -23.93 3.69 -5.52
CA VAL A 165 -22.47 3.72 -5.42
C VAL A 165 -22.01 5.17 -5.22
N PRO A 166 -21.30 5.50 -4.12
CA PRO A 166 -20.84 6.87 -3.91
C PRO A 166 -19.85 7.31 -5.00
N THR A 167 -19.92 8.55 -5.43
CA THR A 167 -19.04 9.17 -6.43
C THR A 167 -17.55 9.02 -6.13
N SER A 168 -17.17 8.88 -4.85
CA SER A 168 -15.80 8.60 -4.41
C SER A 168 -15.23 7.27 -4.92
N PHE A 169 -16.10 6.33 -5.32
CA PHE A 169 -15.70 5.02 -5.86
C PHE A 169 -15.24 5.11 -7.32
N HIS A 170 -15.68 6.15 -8.05
CA HIS A 170 -15.30 6.35 -9.45
C HIS A 170 -14.05 7.22 -9.62
N GLU A 171 -13.56 7.92 -8.60
CA GLU A 171 -12.40 8.84 -8.75
C GLU A 171 -11.10 8.11 -9.13
N LEU A 172 -10.94 6.88 -8.65
CA LEU A 172 -9.80 6.02 -9.01
C LEU A 172 -9.96 5.45 -10.42
N ASP A 173 -11.18 5.05 -10.78
CA ASP A 173 -11.54 4.60 -12.13
C ASP A 173 -11.34 5.75 -13.13
N ASP A 174 -11.79 6.96 -12.81
CA ASP A 174 -11.61 8.19 -13.57
C ASP A 174 -10.11 8.51 -13.77
N PHE A 175 -9.27 8.28 -12.76
CA PHE A 175 -7.82 8.41 -12.90
C PHE A 175 -7.24 7.42 -13.91
N PHE A 176 -7.65 6.16 -13.86
CA PHE A 176 -7.20 5.14 -14.81
C PHE A 176 -7.76 5.40 -16.22
N GLU A 177 -9.02 5.84 -16.33
CA GLU A 177 -9.66 6.24 -17.59
C GLU A 177 -8.97 7.46 -18.21
N ALA A 178 -8.66 8.49 -17.40
CA ALA A 178 -7.90 9.66 -17.83
C ALA A 178 -6.44 9.34 -18.17
N SER A 179 -5.89 8.28 -17.57
CA SER A 179 -4.56 7.76 -17.89
C SER A 179 -4.53 7.02 -19.23
N GLY A 180 -5.69 6.61 -19.74
CA GLY A 180 -5.86 5.99 -21.04
C GLY A 180 -5.70 4.46 -20.99
N PRO A 181 -6.29 3.74 -21.97
CA PRO A 181 -6.41 2.28 -21.96
C PRO A 181 -5.05 1.54 -22.00
N GLU A 182 -3.97 2.19 -22.43
CA GLU A 182 -2.63 1.60 -22.47
C GLU A 182 -1.97 1.48 -21.09
N VAL A 183 -2.43 2.23 -20.09
CA VAL A 183 -1.83 2.26 -18.74
C VAL A 183 -2.33 1.10 -17.87
N ARG A 184 -3.57 0.66 -18.07
CA ARG A 184 -4.17 -0.49 -17.35
C ARG A 184 -3.40 -1.80 -17.53
N PRO A 185 -3.14 -2.31 -18.75
CA PRO A 185 -2.38 -3.55 -18.93
C PRO A 185 -0.92 -3.40 -18.49
N LEU A 186 -0.37 -2.18 -18.56
CA LEU A 186 0.98 -1.88 -18.07
C LEU A 186 1.04 -1.97 -16.54
N PHE A 187 0.00 -1.52 -15.83
CA PHE A 187 -0.10 -1.61 -14.38
C PHE A 187 -0.04 -3.05 -13.90
N ALA A 188 -0.91 -3.91 -14.44
CA ALA A 188 -0.94 -5.33 -14.12
C ALA A 188 0.41 -6.00 -14.40
N ARG A 189 1.07 -5.63 -15.50
CA ARG A 189 2.40 -6.14 -15.84
C ARG A 189 3.51 -5.64 -14.92
N ILE A 190 3.43 -4.42 -14.40
CA ILE A 190 4.45 -3.84 -13.51
C ILE A 190 4.35 -4.42 -12.10
N TYR A 191 3.14 -4.51 -11.55
CA TYR A 191 2.92 -4.91 -10.15
C TYR A 191 2.54 -6.38 -9.99
N GLY A 192 2.21 -7.08 -11.08
CA GLY A 192 1.78 -8.47 -11.04
C GLY A 192 0.39 -8.67 -10.41
N ILE A 193 -0.42 -7.61 -10.34
CA ILE A 193 -1.77 -7.62 -9.78
C ILE A 193 -2.71 -6.81 -10.69
N PRO A 194 -3.90 -7.33 -11.00
CA PRO A 194 -4.95 -6.60 -11.71
C PRO A 194 -5.33 -5.27 -11.04
N GLU A 195 -5.59 -4.24 -11.83
CA GLU A 195 -6.06 -2.93 -11.37
C GLU A 195 -7.31 -3.04 -10.50
N SER A 196 -8.26 -3.89 -10.91
CA SER A 196 -9.52 -4.12 -10.19
C SER A 196 -9.32 -4.52 -8.73
N LEU A 197 -8.27 -5.30 -8.41
CA LEU A 197 -7.95 -5.67 -7.04
C LEU A 197 -7.37 -4.49 -6.22
N ILE A 198 -6.62 -3.60 -6.87
CA ILE A 198 -6.09 -2.40 -6.21
C ILE A 198 -7.19 -1.38 -5.94
N VAL A 199 -8.17 -1.26 -6.85
CA VAL A 199 -9.39 -0.49 -6.63
C VAL A 199 -10.18 -1.05 -5.43
N LEU A 200 -10.41 -2.37 -5.41
CA LEU A 200 -11.06 -3.03 -4.29
C LEU A 200 -10.30 -2.83 -2.96
N MET A 201 -8.97 -2.90 -2.98
CA MET A 201 -8.16 -2.61 -1.80
C MET A 201 -8.41 -1.21 -1.27
N SER A 202 -8.43 -0.20 -2.13
CA SER A 202 -8.74 1.18 -1.74
C SER A 202 -10.10 1.29 -1.04
N HIS A 203 -11.13 0.66 -1.60
CA HIS A 203 -12.47 0.63 -1.02
C HIS A 203 -12.52 -0.09 0.33
N VAL A 204 -11.89 -1.26 0.45
CA VAL A 204 -11.84 -2.01 1.71
C VAL A 204 -11.10 -1.19 2.77
N THR A 205 -9.95 -0.59 2.42
CA THR A 205 -9.18 0.27 3.31
C THR A 205 -9.98 1.47 3.80
N TYR A 206 -10.79 2.10 2.94
CA TYR A 206 -11.72 3.16 3.34
C TYR A 206 -12.69 2.66 4.42
N LEU A 207 -13.37 1.54 4.15
CA LEU A 207 -14.35 0.96 5.07
C LEU A 207 -13.72 0.52 6.39
N CYS A 208 -12.49 0.01 6.39
CA CYS A 208 -11.74 -0.31 7.62
C CYS A 208 -11.57 0.92 8.51
N CYS A 209 -11.18 2.05 7.90
CA CYS A 209 -10.97 3.30 8.64
C CYS A 209 -12.28 3.86 9.19
N GLU A 210 -13.35 3.85 8.39
CA GLU A 210 -14.68 4.25 8.83
C GLU A 210 -15.23 3.36 9.95
N THR A 211 -15.05 2.03 9.84
CA THR A 211 -15.46 1.06 10.87
C THR A 211 -14.83 1.39 12.22
N ARG A 212 -13.53 1.74 12.25
CA ARG A 212 -12.83 2.11 13.49
C ARG A 212 -13.42 3.37 14.13
N GLN A 213 -13.92 4.32 13.34
CA GLN A 213 -14.51 5.55 13.87
C GLN A 213 -15.92 5.35 14.37
N ILE A 214 -16.75 4.60 13.64
CA ILE A 214 -18.10 4.23 14.08
C ILE A 214 -18.00 3.52 15.44
N LYS A 215 -17.02 2.61 15.60
CA LYS A 215 -16.73 1.95 16.89
C LYS A 215 -16.24 2.92 17.97
N ALA A 216 -15.51 3.97 17.60
CA ALA A 216 -15.02 4.97 18.55
C ALA A 216 -16.09 5.99 18.97
N HIS A 217 -17.11 6.23 18.13
CA HIS A 217 -18.18 7.21 18.38
C HIS A 217 -19.51 6.49 18.63
N ALA A 218 -19.83 6.29 19.91
CA ALA A 218 -21.02 5.58 20.39
C ALA A 218 -22.38 6.14 19.91
N HIS A 219 -22.41 7.36 19.34
CA HIS A 219 -23.61 8.05 18.86
C HIS A 219 -23.47 8.47 17.40
N SER A 220 -23.21 7.51 16.52
CA SER A 220 -23.25 7.73 15.07
C SER A 220 -24.70 7.91 14.59
N ASP A 221 -24.94 8.84 13.66
CA ASP A 221 -26.24 9.09 13.05
C ASP A 221 -26.80 7.79 12.39
N PRO A 222 -28.06 7.38 12.68
CA PRO A 222 -28.69 6.23 12.04
C PRO A 222 -28.66 6.26 10.50
N GLN A 223 -28.78 7.44 9.88
CA GLN A 223 -28.71 7.55 8.42
C GLN A 223 -27.30 7.25 7.91
N HIS A 224 -26.28 7.81 8.55
CA HIS A 224 -24.88 7.53 8.26
C HIS A 224 -24.56 6.03 8.41
N LEU A 225 -25.10 5.39 9.46
CA LEU A 225 -24.94 3.96 9.67
C LEU A 225 -25.60 3.13 8.56
N SER A 226 -26.79 3.50 8.10
CA SER A 226 -27.47 2.84 6.97
C SER A 226 -26.63 2.91 5.69
N ASP A 227 -26.10 4.09 5.36
CA ASP A 227 -25.30 4.30 4.16
C ASP A 227 -23.94 3.59 4.23
N PHE A 228 -23.35 3.48 5.42
CA PHE A 228 -22.18 2.62 5.65
C PHE A 228 -22.47 1.15 5.34
N HIS A 229 -23.58 0.59 5.83
CA HIS A 229 -23.94 -0.80 5.58
C HIS A 229 -24.22 -1.07 4.08
N LYS A 230 -24.87 -0.14 3.38
CA LYS A 230 -25.07 -0.24 1.92
C LYS A 230 -23.74 -0.35 1.18
N ARG A 231 -22.76 0.52 1.51
CA ARG A 231 -21.42 0.49 0.91
C ARG A 231 -20.66 -0.79 1.27
N CYS A 232 -20.76 -1.26 2.52
CA CYS A 232 -20.19 -2.54 2.93
C CYS A 232 -20.76 -3.71 2.12
N LYS A 233 -22.06 -3.68 1.80
CA LYS A 233 -22.68 -4.71 0.98
C LYS A 233 -22.22 -4.64 -0.48
N ALA A 234 -22.19 -3.45 -1.07
CA ALA A 234 -21.71 -3.26 -2.43
C ALA A 234 -20.26 -3.75 -2.62
N VAL A 235 -19.36 -3.41 -1.68
CA VAL A 235 -17.96 -3.87 -1.73
C VAL A 235 -17.86 -5.38 -1.51
N GLU A 236 -18.68 -5.96 -0.62
CA GLU A 236 -18.74 -7.41 -0.43
C GLU A 236 -19.19 -8.14 -1.70
N ASP A 237 -20.26 -7.67 -2.35
CA ASP A 237 -20.77 -8.24 -3.58
C ASP A 237 -19.69 -8.22 -4.68
N LEU A 238 -19.00 -7.09 -4.85
CA LEU A 238 -17.88 -6.95 -5.80
C LEU A 238 -16.71 -7.87 -5.48
N LEU A 239 -16.33 -8.02 -4.20
CA LEU A 239 -15.27 -8.93 -3.76
C LEU A 239 -15.64 -10.39 -4.06
N CYS A 240 -16.86 -10.80 -3.75
CA CYS A 240 -17.33 -12.17 -3.94
C CYS A 240 -17.57 -12.53 -5.40
N SER A 241 -18.01 -11.57 -6.23
CA SER A 241 -18.23 -11.79 -7.67
C SER A 241 -16.98 -11.56 -8.52
N TRP A 242 -15.86 -11.15 -7.91
CA TRP A 242 -14.64 -10.79 -8.64
C TRP A 242 -14.12 -11.97 -9.47
N LYS A 243 -13.76 -11.67 -10.72
CA LYS A 243 -13.08 -12.58 -11.64
C LYS A 243 -11.97 -11.82 -12.33
N ASN A 244 -10.87 -12.51 -12.62
CA ASN A 244 -9.76 -11.90 -13.32
C ASN A 244 -10.05 -11.84 -14.82
N GLU A 245 -10.58 -10.71 -15.29
CA GLU A 245 -10.94 -10.48 -16.70
C GLU A 245 -9.71 -10.33 -17.61
N ASP A 246 -8.54 -10.02 -17.05
CA ASP A 246 -7.28 -9.89 -17.80
C ASP A 246 -6.69 -11.25 -18.25
N HIS A 247 -7.22 -12.37 -17.75
CA HIS A 247 -6.86 -13.70 -18.24
C HIS A 247 -7.62 -14.05 -19.51
N GLN A 248 -6.92 -14.02 -20.64
CA GLN A 248 -7.40 -14.70 -21.83
C GLN A 248 -7.40 -16.22 -21.62
N PRO A 249 -8.49 -16.94 -21.95
CA PRO A 249 -8.61 -18.39 -21.76
C PRO A 249 -7.77 -19.24 -22.72
N SER A 250 -6.88 -18.64 -23.52
CA SER A 250 -6.19 -19.28 -24.65
C SER A 250 -4.82 -19.89 -24.34
N SER A 251 -4.29 -19.81 -23.12
CA SER A 251 -3.07 -20.52 -22.72
C SER A 251 -3.34 -21.43 -21.53
N SER A 252 -3.41 -22.73 -21.78
CA SER A 252 -3.35 -23.85 -20.82
C SER A 252 -3.24 -23.45 -19.33
N SER A 253 -4.38 -23.41 -18.63
CA SER A 253 -4.55 -23.63 -17.18
C SER A 253 -3.49 -23.07 -16.19
N SER A 254 -2.81 -21.96 -16.51
CA SER A 254 -1.90 -21.33 -15.54
C SER A 254 -2.71 -20.38 -14.68
N GLU A 255 -3.30 -20.93 -13.63
CA GLU A 255 -3.89 -20.14 -12.54
C GLU A 255 -2.93 -19.02 -12.11
N ASP A 256 -3.40 -17.78 -12.08
CA ASP A 256 -2.62 -16.63 -11.63
C ASP A 256 -2.62 -16.57 -10.12
N HIS A 257 -1.62 -17.24 -9.57
CA HIS A 257 -1.37 -17.25 -8.14
C HIS A 257 -1.15 -15.85 -7.55
N GLY A 258 -0.66 -14.87 -8.32
CA GLY A 258 -0.47 -13.50 -7.81
C GLY A 258 -1.80 -12.83 -7.51
N ALA A 259 -2.69 -12.81 -8.51
CA ALA A 259 -4.03 -12.24 -8.33
C ALA A 259 -4.88 -13.01 -7.32
N GLN A 260 -4.82 -14.34 -7.32
CA GLN A 260 -5.57 -15.18 -6.35
C GLN A 260 -5.09 -14.99 -4.91
N ALA A 261 -3.77 -14.89 -4.68
CA ALA A 261 -3.24 -14.58 -3.34
C ALA A 261 -3.72 -13.21 -2.86
N PHE A 262 -3.70 -12.21 -3.74
CA PHE A 262 -4.12 -10.86 -3.40
C PHE A 262 -5.62 -10.77 -3.12
N HIS A 263 -6.45 -11.41 -3.93
CA HIS A 263 -7.89 -11.53 -3.72
C HIS A 263 -8.22 -12.25 -2.40
N GLY A 264 -7.57 -13.38 -2.12
CA GLY A 264 -7.73 -14.10 -0.85
C GLY A 264 -7.36 -13.24 0.37
N ALA A 265 -6.31 -12.44 0.27
CA ALA A 265 -5.94 -11.49 1.32
C ALA A 265 -6.96 -10.35 1.49
N LEU A 266 -7.55 -9.83 0.40
CA LEU A 266 -8.64 -8.85 0.49
C LEU A 266 -9.87 -9.40 1.21
N LEU A 267 -10.24 -10.66 0.95
CA LEU A 267 -11.33 -11.32 1.67
C LEU A 267 -11.03 -11.40 3.17
N ILE A 268 -9.82 -11.85 3.55
CA ILE A 268 -9.39 -11.89 4.95
C ILE A 268 -9.47 -10.49 5.57
N TYR A 269 -8.92 -9.49 4.91
CA TYR A 269 -8.87 -8.12 5.41
C TYR A 269 -10.26 -7.52 5.58
N PHE A 270 -11.12 -7.61 4.57
CA PHE A 270 -12.50 -7.11 4.62
C PHE A 270 -13.31 -7.80 5.72
N TYR A 271 -13.33 -9.13 5.76
CA TYR A 271 -14.13 -9.85 6.73
C TYR A 271 -13.63 -9.66 8.17
N ARG A 272 -12.31 -9.53 8.36
CA ARG A 272 -11.76 -9.31 9.70
C ARG A 272 -11.93 -7.88 10.21
N GLU A 273 -11.68 -6.88 9.37
CA GLU A 273 -11.64 -5.49 9.80
C GLU A 273 -13.00 -4.79 9.70
N VAL A 274 -13.76 -5.03 8.62
CA VAL A 274 -15.05 -4.38 8.35
C VAL A 274 -16.19 -5.16 9.00
N ARG A 275 -16.29 -6.48 8.71
CA ARG A 275 -17.39 -7.33 9.21
C ARG A 275 -17.13 -7.94 10.59
N ASP A 276 -15.93 -7.79 11.12
CA ASP A 276 -15.51 -8.30 12.43
C ASP A 276 -15.72 -9.82 12.61
N ILE A 277 -15.57 -10.58 11.53
CA ILE A 277 -15.69 -12.04 11.54
C ILE A 277 -14.55 -12.67 12.35
N ASN A 278 -14.88 -13.75 13.04
CA ASN A 278 -13.91 -14.51 13.82
C ASN A 278 -12.86 -15.17 12.91
N ARG A 279 -11.58 -15.05 13.28
CA ARG A 279 -10.43 -15.69 12.64
C ARG A 279 -10.60 -17.18 12.36
N PHE A 280 -11.33 -17.93 13.18
CA PHE A 280 -11.62 -19.35 12.92
C PHE A 280 -12.29 -19.57 11.55
N THR A 281 -13.22 -18.70 11.15
CA THR A 281 -13.92 -18.80 9.86
C THR A 281 -13.04 -18.42 8.67
N LEU A 282 -11.96 -17.66 8.90
CA LEU A 282 -11.07 -17.14 7.85
C LEU A 282 -9.95 -18.12 7.46
N GLN A 283 -9.76 -19.22 8.19
CA GLN A 283 -8.61 -20.10 8.00
C GLN A 283 -8.55 -20.80 6.63
N HIS A 284 -9.70 -21.00 5.98
CA HIS A 284 -9.70 -21.47 4.59
C HIS A 284 -9.02 -20.45 3.67
N HIS A 285 -9.40 -19.16 3.77
CA HIS A 285 -8.77 -18.11 2.97
C HIS A 285 -7.28 -17.96 3.29
N VAL A 286 -6.87 -18.07 4.56
CA VAL A 286 -5.45 -18.05 4.96
C VAL A 286 -4.67 -19.13 4.23
N ARG A 287 -5.15 -20.39 4.27
CA ARG A 287 -4.49 -21.53 3.61
C ARG A 287 -4.45 -21.38 2.09
N THR A 288 -5.52 -20.91 1.49
CA THR A 288 -5.59 -20.64 0.04
C THR A 288 -4.59 -19.55 -0.36
N THR A 289 -4.60 -18.39 0.30
CA THR A 289 -3.63 -17.31 0.07
C THR A 289 -2.20 -17.80 0.20
N LYS A 290 -1.88 -18.54 1.28
CA LYS A 290 -0.56 -19.17 1.46
C LYS A 290 -0.18 -20.07 0.29
N ALA A 291 -1.08 -20.98 -0.12
CA ALA A 291 -0.80 -21.92 -1.20
C ALA A 291 -0.47 -21.20 -2.51
N HIS A 292 -1.22 -20.15 -2.87
CA HIS A 292 -0.91 -19.34 -4.05
C HIS A 292 0.43 -18.60 -3.91
N LEU A 293 0.73 -17.98 -2.75
CA LEU A 293 2.02 -17.30 -2.55
C LEU A 293 3.22 -18.24 -2.71
N LEU A 294 3.15 -19.44 -2.11
CA LEU A 294 4.20 -20.45 -2.21
C LEU A 294 4.33 -21.00 -3.63
N ALA A 295 3.21 -21.24 -4.32
CA ALA A 295 3.22 -21.72 -5.70
C ALA A 295 3.78 -20.67 -6.66
N LEU A 296 3.44 -19.39 -6.48
CA LEU A 296 3.99 -18.27 -7.25
C LEU A 296 5.51 -18.18 -7.08
N GLU A 297 5.99 -18.23 -5.84
CA GLU A 297 7.42 -18.19 -5.56
C GLU A 297 8.14 -19.42 -6.15
N GLY A 298 7.58 -20.62 -5.99
CA GLY A 298 8.13 -21.83 -6.60
C GLY A 298 8.27 -21.73 -8.12
N ARG A 299 7.27 -21.17 -8.81
CA ARG A 299 7.33 -20.92 -10.26
C ARG A 299 8.42 -19.90 -10.61
N LYS A 300 8.53 -18.79 -9.87
CA LYS A 300 9.57 -17.78 -10.09
C LYS A 300 10.97 -18.37 -9.94
N VAL A 301 11.19 -19.21 -8.94
CA VAL A 301 12.46 -19.90 -8.71
C VAL A 301 12.78 -20.86 -9.86
N ALA A 302 11.82 -21.66 -10.30
CA ALA A 302 12.00 -22.58 -11.43
C ALA A 302 12.34 -21.85 -12.74
N GLN A 303 11.82 -20.64 -12.93
CA GLN A 303 12.02 -19.82 -14.12
C GLN A 303 13.19 -18.83 -13.99
N SER A 304 13.95 -18.86 -12.89
CA SER A 304 15.02 -17.90 -12.59
C SER A 304 14.57 -16.43 -12.65
N ILE A 305 13.32 -16.13 -12.27
CA ILE A 305 12.78 -14.78 -12.24
C ILE A 305 13.21 -14.10 -10.94
N ALA A 306 14.09 -13.11 -11.04
CA ALA A 306 14.56 -12.31 -9.91
C ALA A 306 13.62 -11.12 -9.64
N SER A 307 12.39 -11.40 -9.18
CA SER A 307 11.42 -10.36 -8.83
C SER A 307 10.56 -10.77 -7.64
N ALA A 308 10.59 -9.96 -6.57
CA ALA A 308 9.76 -10.19 -5.40
C ALA A 308 8.26 -10.11 -5.72
N GLY A 309 7.46 -10.94 -5.06
CA GLY A 309 6.00 -10.78 -5.07
C GLY A 309 5.56 -9.58 -4.23
N VAL A 310 4.27 -9.26 -4.28
CA VAL A 310 3.70 -8.24 -3.39
C VAL A 310 3.63 -8.77 -1.98
N LEU A 311 4.12 -8.00 -1.01
CA LEU A 311 4.32 -8.44 0.38
C LEU A 311 3.00 -8.48 1.17
N TRP A 312 2.08 -7.56 0.86
CA TRP A 312 0.85 -7.35 1.61
C TRP A 312 0.00 -8.62 1.82
N PRO A 313 -0.27 -9.47 0.79
CA PRO A 313 -1.07 -10.67 0.99
C PRO A 313 -0.49 -11.65 2.01
N GLY A 314 0.84 -11.81 1.99
CA GLY A 314 1.52 -12.70 2.94
C GLY A 314 1.46 -12.16 4.36
N PHE A 315 1.61 -10.85 4.55
CA PHE A 315 1.45 -10.24 5.88
C PHE A 315 0.03 -10.46 6.42
N ILE A 316 -1.01 -10.19 5.64
CA ILE A 316 -2.42 -10.38 6.05
C ILE A 316 -2.70 -11.85 6.39
N ALA A 317 -2.23 -12.79 5.56
CA ALA A 317 -2.38 -14.22 5.83
C ALA A 317 -1.65 -14.64 7.11
N ALA A 318 -0.42 -14.16 7.33
CA ALA A 318 0.37 -14.49 8.51
C ALA A 318 -0.29 -13.98 9.79
N VAL A 319 -0.70 -12.71 9.83
CA VAL A 319 -1.30 -12.14 11.04
C VAL A 319 -2.64 -12.76 11.38
N GLU A 320 -3.40 -13.30 10.42
CA GLU A 320 -4.70 -13.93 10.67
C GLU A 320 -4.69 -15.47 10.72
N ALA A 321 -3.52 -16.12 10.56
CA ALA A 321 -3.41 -17.56 10.73
C ALA A 321 -3.83 -18.00 12.17
N LEU A 322 -4.19 -19.25 12.34
CA LEU A 322 -4.39 -19.89 13.66
C LEU A 322 -3.46 -21.08 13.86
N ASP A 323 -3.22 -21.84 12.79
CA ASP A 323 -2.28 -22.96 12.82
C ASP A 323 -0.83 -22.43 12.88
N PRO A 324 -0.03 -22.84 13.88
CA PRO A 324 1.39 -22.52 13.93
C PRO A 324 2.17 -22.91 12.66
N ARG A 325 1.75 -23.96 11.96
CA ARG A 325 2.37 -24.38 10.69
C ARG A 325 2.08 -23.39 9.57
N ASP A 326 0.82 -22.98 9.42
CA ASP A 326 0.44 -21.97 8.43
C ASP A 326 1.18 -20.65 8.67
N PHE A 327 1.28 -20.23 9.92
CA PHE A 327 2.06 -19.05 10.29
C PHE A 327 3.56 -19.21 9.95
N ALA A 328 4.16 -20.34 10.35
CA ALA A 328 5.58 -20.60 10.13
C ALA A 328 5.93 -20.63 8.63
N ASP A 329 5.10 -21.26 7.80
CA ASP A 329 5.29 -21.31 6.35
C ASP A 329 5.29 -19.92 5.71
N VAL A 330 4.32 -19.06 6.07
CA VAL A 330 4.23 -17.70 5.51
C VAL A 330 5.35 -16.81 6.04
N ALA A 331 5.73 -16.94 7.31
CA ALA A 331 6.88 -16.24 7.87
C ALA A 331 8.21 -16.66 7.22
N ALA A 332 8.38 -17.96 6.95
CA ALA A 332 9.54 -18.48 6.23
C ALA A 332 9.56 -17.99 4.78
N TRP A 333 8.40 -17.94 4.10
CA TRP A 333 8.28 -17.34 2.78
C TRP A 333 8.71 -15.86 2.77
N MET A 334 8.27 -15.07 3.75
CA MET A 334 8.68 -13.66 3.84
C MET A 334 10.21 -13.53 4.00
N ARG A 335 10.80 -14.27 4.95
CA ARG A 335 12.27 -14.24 5.15
C ARG A 335 13.04 -14.75 3.94
N GLY A 336 12.58 -15.82 3.30
CA GLY A 336 13.17 -16.33 2.07
C GLY A 336 13.15 -15.31 0.92
N CYS A 337 12.06 -14.54 0.79
CA CYS A 337 12.00 -13.43 -0.16
C CYS A 337 12.96 -12.28 0.23
N ALA A 338 13.08 -11.96 1.52
CA ALA A 338 14.01 -10.95 2.00
C ALA A 338 15.46 -11.28 1.61
N ASP A 339 15.86 -12.55 1.79
CA ASP A 339 17.20 -13.03 1.46
C ASP A 339 17.44 -13.11 -0.04
N ARG A 340 16.48 -13.64 -0.81
CA ARG A 340 16.61 -13.82 -2.25
C ARG A 340 16.65 -12.48 -3.00
N TYR A 341 15.80 -11.53 -2.62
CA TYR A 341 15.61 -10.27 -3.34
C TYR A 341 16.28 -9.07 -2.66
N GLY A 342 16.92 -9.28 -1.50
CA GLY A 342 17.59 -8.22 -0.75
C GLY A 342 16.64 -7.17 -0.15
N LEU A 343 15.38 -7.55 0.11
CA LEU A 343 14.33 -6.63 0.55
C LEU A 343 14.11 -6.72 2.06
N ARG A 344 14.71 -5.80 2.82
CA ARG A 344 14.58 -5.73 4.29
C ARG A 344 13.14 -5.45 4.75
N SER A 345 12.27 -4.95 3.87
CA SER A 345 10.83 -4.80 4.17
C SER A 345 10.15 -6.13 4.51
N PHE A 346 10.57 -7.22 3.87
CA PHE A 346 10.02 -8.55 4.12
C PHE A 346 10.42 -9.08 5.50
N ASP A 347 11.69 -8.91 5.90
CA ASP A 347 12.16 -9.24 7.26
C ASP A 347 11.32 -8.48 8.31
N ARG A 348 11.14 -7.17 8.10
CA ARG A 348 10.36 -6.32 9.03
C ARG A 348 8.90 -6.74 9.12
N ALA A 349 8.27 -7.12 8.01
CA ALA A 349 6.91 -7.62 8.02
C ALA A 349 6.80 -8.96 8.78
N ALA A 350 7.76 -9.86 8.61
CA ALA A 350 7.82 -11.13 9.34
C ALA A 350 7.99 -10.90 10.85
N ASP A 351 8.84 -9.96 11.25
CA ASP A 351 9.06 -9.61 12.66
C ASP A 351 7.79 -9.04 13.31
N VAL A 352 7.10 -8.14 12.62
CA VAL A 352 5.82 -7.57 13.11
C VAL A 352 4.75 -8.66 13.19
N ALA A 353 4.64 -9.53 12.18
CA ALA A 353 3.69 -10.64 12.21
C ALA A 353 3.97 -11.60 13.38
N ALA A 354 5.25 -11.88 13.67
CA ALA A 354 5.66 -12.70 14.81
C ALA A 354 5.33 -12.05 16.16
N ASP A 355 5.55 -10.74 16.32
CA ASP A 355 5.15 -10.04 17.55
C ASP A 355 3.63 -10.11 17.78
N ILE A 356 2.82 -9.91 16.73
CA ILE A 356 1.36 -10.03 16.82
C ILE A 356 0.95 -11.46 17.18
N TRP A 357 1.56 -12.45 16.53
CA TRP A 357 1.31 -13.86 16.78
C TRP A 357 1.57 -14.22 18.25
N LEU A 358 2.77 -13.88 18.74
CA LEU A 358 3.19 -14.16 20.11
C LEU A 358 2.32 -13.43 21.13
N ALA A 359 1.98 -12.16 20.87
CA ALA A 359 1.10 -11.39 21.76
C ALA A 359 -0.27 -12.06 21.94
N ARG A 360 -0.85 -12.62 20.87
CA ARG A 360 -2.12 -13.34 20.90
C ARG A 360 -2.05 -14.69 21.63
N HIS A 361 -0.89 -15.34 21.66
CA HIS A 361 -0.69 -16.60 22.40
C HIS A 361 -0.36 -16.36 23.88
N ALA A 362 0.26 -15.22 24.20
CA ALA A 362 0.63 -14.84 25.56
C ALA A 362 -0.53 -14.22 26.36
N GLN A 363 -1.53 -13.62 25.69
CA GLN A 363 -2.71 -13.04 26.35
C GLN A 363 -3.92 -13.98 26.32
N VAL A 364 -4.79 -13.82 27.33
CA VAL A 364 -6.14 -14.41 27.35
C VAL A 364 -7.02 -13.80 26.24
N ASP A 365 -6.70 -12.60 25.77
CA ASP A 365 -7.45 -11.90 24.73
C ASP A 365 -7.05 -12.34 23.31
N GLN A 366 -7.61 -13.45 22.87
CA GLN A 366 -7.48 -13.96 21.50
C GLN A 366 -8.07 -13.01 20.43
N ARG A 367 -8.71 -11.90 20.82
CA ARG A 367 -9.38 -10.95 19.92
C ARG A 367 -8.50 -9.81 19.44
N LEU A 368 -7.30 -9.62 20.01
CA LEU A 368 -6.35 -8.55 19.65
C LEU A 368 -6.20 -8.43 18.13
N LYS A 369 -6.56 -7.28 17.55
CA LYS A 369 -6.37 -7.05 16.12
C LYS A 369 -4.95 -6.56 15.82
N TRP A 370 -4.43 -6.89 14.65
CA TRP A 370 -3.10 -6.42 14.25
C TRP A 370 -2.97 -4.89 14.27
N PRO A 371 -3.97 -4.07 13.89
CA PRO A 371 -3.82 -2.63 13.92
C PRO A 371 -3.67 -2.08 15.33
N GLU A 372 -4.37 -2.67 16.29
CA GLU A 372 -4.30 -2.30 17.71
C GLU A 372 -2.90 -2.56 18.25
N ARG A 373 -2.33 -3.72 17.94
CA ARG A 373 -0.95 -4.07 18.34
C ARG A 373 0.07 -3.13 17.71
N MET A 374 -0.09 -2.79 16.43
CA MET A 374 0.79 -1.83 15.76
C MET A 374 0.74 -0.45 16.40
N LEU A 375 -0.45 0.04 16.78
CA LEU A 375 -0.59 1.30 17.52
C LEU A 375 0.08 1.23 18.91
N GLN A 376 -0.11 0.15 19.66
CA GLN A 376 0.51 -0.04 20.98
C GLN A 376 2.04 0.00 20.91
N LYS A 377 2.62 -0.62 19.88
CA LYS A 377 4.08 -0.68 19.66
C LYS A 377 4.64 0.53 18.91
N LYS A 378 3.78 1.45 18.43
CA LYS A 378 4.14 2.53 17.51
C LYS A 378 4.89 2.01 16.28
N SER A 379 4.55 0.80 15.84
CA SER A 379 5.13 0.16 14.67
C SER A 379 4.51 0.73 13.40
N PHE A 380 5.32 0.86 12.35
CA PHE A 380 4.91 1.46 11.08
C PHE A 380 5.31 0.53 9.94
N LEU A 381 4.39 0.24 9.03
CA LEU A 381 4.64 -0.61 7.85
C LEU A 381 4.10 0.03 6.56
N ILE A 382 4.86 -0.13 5.48
CA ILE A 382 4.39 0.05 4.10
C ILE A 382 4.75 -1.25 3.39
N LEU A 383 3.75 -1.97 2.92
CA LEU A 383 3.92 -3.29 2.32
C LEU A 383 3.45 -3.23 0.87
N PRO A 384 4.26 -2.71 -0.06
CA PRO A 384 3.90 -2.69 -1.47
C PRO A 384 4.16 -4.02 -2.17
#